data_AF-A0AA45W5V9-F1
#
_entry.id   AF-A0AA45W5V9-F1
#
_cell.length_a   1.000
_cell.length_b   1.000
_cell.length_c   1.000
_cell.angle_alpha   90.00
_cell.angle_beta   90.00
_cell.angle_gamma   90.00
#
_symmetry.space_group_name_H-M   'P 1'
#
loop_
_entity.id
_entity.type
_entity.pdbx_description
1 polymer ?
#
loop_
_entity_poly.entity_id
_entity_poly.type
_entity_poly.pdbx_seq_one_letter_code
_entity_poly.pdbx_strand_id
1 'polypeptide(L)'
;MMAVVALVAGVIALIAVLRLLEVEQRASSAIQTAHEALGTITDPDLSDEIKERQVRRATFSLVKSSVILLVIAAVGCLAAAVFVVGGDLLGLFSIGEAMDIALSWSFILWSSLGSIGLWIAIGRLRGKDAGAGRTGDAPRDEVPYSALDQALHNQAFSSPGLQKGLAGIEDRLWRRKIANTRAERPVLVTSLPRAGTTILLELLVRQPEFASATYRNMPFTLSPLLWGRFSGLFRKTGEKAERAHGDGIDVDFDSPEAFEEMVWMAFWRDHYEGGRIALWDEADRNAEFEAFLSRHMRKIVTGKPGAFRYVSKNNANIARLPLLRTAFPDARLVIPVRDPASQIVSLMRQHERFVDLHERDRFARQYMEGIGHFEFGAALRPIAFPGAPESAEEAGTTDYWLRYWNAAYAHVLEHAPADAVFVDHAALSSNPQEQLPRLAEALELQDPKALLSASGMFRAPKSPPELSGASAELLRRAEELHAALLARAL
;
A
#
# COMPACT_ATOMS: atom_id res chain seq x y z
N MET A 1 -51.20 7.03 2.28
CA MET A 1 -50.73 5.84 1.52
C MET A 1 -50.35 6.20 0.09
N MET A 2 -51.19 6.94 -0.65
CA MET A 2 -50.92 7.36 -2.03
C MET A 2 -49.66 8.24 -2.18
N ALA A 3 -49.43 9.17 -1.25
CA ALA A 3 -48.21 9.99 -1.23
C ALA A 3 -46.91 9.15 -1.14
N VAL A 4 -46.90 8.11 -0.30
CA VAL A 4 -45.75 7.19 -0.16
C VAL A 4 -45.50 6.45 -1.47
N VAL A 5 -46.55 5.96 -2.14
CA VAL A 5 -46.43 5.25 -3.42
C VAL A 5 -45.85 6.18 -4.49
N ALA A 6 -46.32 7.43 -4.56
CA ALA A 6 -45.79 8.43 -5.50
C ALA A 6 -44.33 8.78 -5.23
N LEU A 7 -43.93 8.93 -3.97
CA LEU A 7 -42.54 9.19 -3.60
C LEU A 7 -41.63 8.00 -3.95
N VAL A 8 -42.07 6.76 -3.69
CA VAL A 8 -41.34 5.55 -4.08
C VAL A 8 -41.21 5.45 -5.60
N ALA A 9 -42.29 5.72 -6.35
CA ALA A 9 -42.25 5.76 -7.82
C ALA A 9 -41.29 6.84 -8.33
N GLY A 10 -41.25 8.01 -7.68
CA GLY A 10 -40.30 9.07 -7.99
C GLY A 10 -38.85 8.66 -7.76
N VAL A 11 -38.56 7.95 -6.66
CA VAL A 11 -37.22 7.39 -6.39
C VAL A 11 -36.83 6.35 -7.46
N ILE A 12 -37.74 5.47 -7.84
CA ILE A 12 -37.52 4.49 -8.91
C ILE A 12 -37.22 5.19 -10.23
N ALA A 13 -38.00 6.23 -10.58
CA ALA A 13 -37.82 7.00 -11.81
C ALA A 13 -36.48 7.75 -11.85
N LEU A 14 -36.08 8.37 -10.74
CA LEU A 14 -34.77 8.99 -10.58
C LEU A 14 -33.65 7.97 -10.86
N ILE A 15 -33.70 6.81 -10.20
CA ILE A 15 -32.70 5.74 -10.36
C ILE A 15 -32.67 5.22 -11.80
N ALA A 16 -33.83 5.04 -12.43
CA ALA A 16 -33.93 4.59 -13.81
C ALA A 16 -33.28 5.60 -14.76
N VAL A 17 -33.53 6.92 -14.60
CA VAL A 17 -32.90 7.96 -15.40
C VAL A 17 -31.37 7.98 -15.22
N LEU A 18 -30.89 7.95 -13.97
CA LEU A 18 -29.46 7.94 -13.67
C LEU A 18 -28.75 6.73 -14.32
N ARG A 19 -29.39 5.56 -14.31
CA ARG A 19 -28.88 4.35 -14.96
C ARG A 19 -28.96 4.41 -16.48
N LEU A 20 -30.08 4.84 -17.06
CA LEU A 20 -30.28 4.93 -18.51
C LEU A 20 -29.33 5.91 -19.18
N LEU A 21 -29.00 7.00 -18.48
CA LEU A 21 -28.05 8.00 -18.96
C LEU A 21 -26.59 7.69 -18.58
N GLU A 22 -26.34 6.51 -18.02
CA GLU A 22 -25.01 5.97 -17.70
C GLU A 22 -24.17 6.94 -16.85
N VAL A 23 -24.80 7.51 -15.81
CA VAL A 23 -24.14 8.51 -14.95
C VAL A 23 -22.82 8.00 -14.35
N GLU A 24 -22.73 6.69 -14.09
CA GLU A 24 -21.54 6.01 -13.57
C GLU A 24 -20.35 6.08 -14.55
N GLN A 25 -20.56 5.74 -15.82
CA GLN A 25 -19.51 5.79 -16.85
C GLN A 25 -19.08 7.23 -17.12
N ARG A 26 -20.04 8.16 -17.17
CA ARG A 26 -19.77 9.59 -17.42
C ARG A 26 -19.03 10.24 -16.27
N ALA A 27 -19.41 9.94 -15.02
CA ALA A 27 -18.67 10.40 -13.84
C ALA A 27 -17.27 9.80 -13.79
N SER A 28 -17.11 8.51 -14.09
CA SER A 28 -15.79 7.85 -14.14
C SER A 28 -14.87 8.47 -15.20
N SER A 29 -15.39 8.75 -16.40
CA SER A 29 -14.63 9.42 -17.46
C SER A 29 -14.24 10.86 -17.11
N ALA A 30 -15.10 11.58 -16.37
CA ALA A 30 -14.78 12.91 -15.85
C ALA A 30 -13.65 12.84 -14.81
N ILE A 31 -13.71 11.87 -13.89
CA ILE A 31 -12.67 11.64 -12.87
C ILE A 31 -11.35 11.26 -13.54
N GLN A 32 -11.37 10.41 -14.57
CA GLN A 32 -10.17 10.04 -15.32
C GLN A 32 -9.55 11.24 -16.02
N THR A 33 -10.35 12.04 -16.74
CA THR A 33 -9.88 13.29 -17.37
C THR A 33 -9.24 14.25 -16.34
N ALA A 34 -9.82 14.35 -15.14
CA ALA A 34 -9.28 15.19 -14.08
C ALA A 34 -7.91 14.67 -13.57
N HIS A 35 -7.77 13.36 -13.45
CA HIS A 35 -6.51 12.72 -13.04
C HIS A 35 -5.42 12.88 -14.09
N GLU A 36 -5.75 12.66 -15.37
CA GLU A 36 -4.82 12.88 -16.48
C GLU A 36 -4.31 14.34 -16.47
N ALA A 37 -5.20 15.31 -16.23
CA ALA A 37 -4.83 16.72 -16.12
C ALA A 37 -3.93 17.04 -14.92
N LEU A 38 -4.27 16.54 -13.73
CA LEU A 38 -3.47 16.70 -12.51
C LEU A 38 -2.09 16.05 -12.65
N GLY A 39 -2.04 14.87 -13.27
CA GLY A 39 -0.80 14.19 -13.63
C GLY A 39 0.05 15.06 -14.55
N THR A 40 -0.51 15.59 -15.63
CA THR A 40 0.22 16.48 -16.55
C THR A 40 0.79 17.73 -15.85
N ILE A 41 0.02 18.37 -14.96
CA ILE A 41 0.46 19.59 -14.25
C ILE A 41 1.65 19.30 -13.33
N THR A 42 1.65 18.14 -12.68
CA THR A 42 2.66 17.73 -11.71
C THR A 42 3.88 17.07 -12.35
N ASP A 43 3.92 16.96 -13.67
CA ASP A 43 4.98 16.29 -14.43
C ASP A 43 6.19 17.22 -14.65
N PRO A 44 7.36 16.96 -14.06
CA PRO A 44 8.55 17.79 -14.28
C PRO A 44 9.15 17.61 -15.69
N ASP A 45 8.84 16.52 -16.38
CA ASP A 45 9.48 16.12 -17.64
C ASP A 45 8.74 16.66 -18.88
N LEU A 46 7.54 17.23 -18.69
CA LEU A 46 6.77 17.86 -19.75
C LEU A 46 7.07 19.37 -19.85
N SER A 47 7.25 19.85 -21.09
CA SER A 47 7.38 21.29 -21.35
C SER A 47 6.08 22.03 -21.03
N ASP A 48 6.20 23.29 -20.62
CA ASP A 48 5.04 24.12 -20.24
C ASP A 48 4.01 24.26 -21.37
N GLU A 49 4.45 24.25 -22.63
CA GLU A 49 3.56 24.32 -23.78
C GLU A 49 2.73 23.03 -23.98
N ILE A 50 3.31 21.86 -23.68
CA ILE A 50 2.59 20.58 -23.71
C ILE A 50 1.61 20.50 -22.53
N LYS A 51 2.05 20.95 -21.34
CA LYS A 51 1.20 21.04 -20.15
C LYS A 51 -0.02 21.90 -20.42
N GLU A 52 0.18 23.11 -20.94
CA GLU A 52 -0.91 24.05 -21.23
C GLU A 52 -1.94 23.45 -22.20
N ARG A 53 -1.49 22.83 -23.30
CA ARG A 53 -2.40 22.24 -24.30
C ARG A 53 -3.21 21.07 -23.73
N GLN A 54 -2.58 20.18 -22.97
CA GLN A 54 -3.25 19.03 -22.37
C GLN A 54 -4.21 19.44 -21.26
N VAL A 55 -3.80 20.36 -20.37
CA VAL A 55 -4.64 20.91 -19.31
C VAL A 55 -5.84 21.64 -19.91
N ARG A 56 -5.66 22.45 -20.94
CA ARG A 56 -6.76 23.17 -21.59
C ARG A 56 -7.78 22.20 -22.20
N ARG A 57 -7.33 21.12 -22.86
CA ARG A 57 -8.23 20.07 -23.39
C ARG A 57 -8.99 19.37 -22.27
N ALA A 58 -8.29 19.02 -21.19
CA ALA A 58 -8.92 18.41 -20.03
C ALA A 58 -9.96 19.34 -19.39
N THR A 59 -9.67 20.63 -19.24
CA THR A 59 -10.62 21.64 -18.74
C THR A 59 -11.89 21.69 -19.57
N PHE A 60 -11.79 21.75 -20.91
CA PHE A 60 -12.98 21.71 -21.77
C PHE A 60 -13.77 20.41 -21.64
N SER A 61 -13.08 19.27 -21.56
CA SER A 61 -13.71 17.97 -21.35
C SER A 61 -14.42 17.90 -19.99
N LEU A 62 -13.82 18.41 -18.92
CA LEU A 62 -14.40 18.49 -17.58
C LEU A 62 -15.62 19.40 -17.51
N VAL A 63 -15.57 20.58 -18.15
CA VAL A 63 -16.72 21.49 -18.27
C VAL A 63 -17.86 20.79 -19.00
N LYS A 64 -17.58 20.13 -20.12
CA LYS A 64 -18.58 19.36 -20.88
C LYS A 64 -19.20 18.24 -20.02
N SER A 65 -18.37 17.46 -19.32
CA SER A 65 -18.85 16.40 -18.43
C SER A 65 -19.68 16.95 -17.28
N SER A 66 -19.29 18.08 -16.69
CA SER A 66 -20.04 18.74 -15.61
C SER A 66 -21.42 19.19 -16.08
N VAL A 67 -21.51 19.81 -17.27
CA VAL A 67 -22.80 20.19 -17.88
C VAL A 67 -23.67 18.97 -18.15
N ILE A 68 -23.09 17.89 -18.67
CA ILE A 68 -23.83 16.65 -18.92
C ILE A 68 -24.36 16.05 -17.62
N LEU A 69 -23.54 15.96 -16.57
CA LEU A 69 -23.94 15.44 -15.27
C LEU A 69 -25.05 16.30 -14.63
N LEU A 70 -24.96 17.63 -14.77
CA LEU A 70 -26.01 18.55 -14.34
C LEU A 70 -27.32 18.32 -15.09
N VAL A 71 -27.27 18.12 -16.41
CA VAL A 71 -28.47 17.80 -17.21
C VAL A 71 -29.07 16.46 -16.78
N ILE A 72 -28.24 15.43 -16.56
CA ILE A 72 -28.69 14.13 -16.07
C ILE A 72 -29.39 14.27 -14.71
N ALA A 73 -28.79 15.03 -13.79
CA ALA A 73 -29.39 15.30 -12.48
C ALA A 73 -30.73 16.05 -12.61
N ALA A 74 -30.80 17.07 -13.46
CA ALA A 74 -32.02 17.84 -13.70
C ALA A 74 -33.15 16.97 -14.29
N VAL A 75 -32.84 16.13 -15.29
CA VAL A 75 -33.80 15.18 -15.88
C VAL A 75 -34.25 14.15 -14.83
N GLY A 76 -33.34 13.67 -13.99
CA GLY A 76 -33.66 12.75 -12.90
C GLY A 76 -34.61 13.37 -11.88
N CYS A 77 -34.35 14.60 -11.44
CA CYS A 77 -35.22 15.34 -10.54
C CYS A 77 -36.58 15.63 -11.17
N LEU A 78 -36.63 16.01 -12.45
CA LEU A 78 -37.88 16.23 -13.18
C LEU A 78 -38.71 14.95 -13.26
N ALA A 79 -38.08 13.82 -13.57
CA ALA A 79 -38.73 12.51 -13.64
C ALA A 79 -39.34 12.11 -12.29
N ALA A 80 -38.65 12.38 -11.18
CA ALA A 80 -39.19 12.17 -9.84
C ALA A 80 -40.35 13.13 -9.52
N ALA A 81 -40.22 14.41 -9.89
CA ALA A 81 -41.22 15.44 -9.64
C ALA A 81 -42.56 15.18 -10.34
N VAL A 82 -42.55 14.53 -11.51
CA VAL A 82 -43.77 14.14 -12.23
C VAL A 82 -44.73 13.31 -11.35
N PHE A 83 -44.20 12.44 -10.49
CA PHE A 83 -45.04 11.62 -9.61
C PHE A 83 -45.63 12.41 -8.44
N VAL A 84 -44.89 13.37 -7.90
CA VAL A 84 -45.34 14.21 -6.78
C VAL A 84 -46.34 15.26 -7.27
N VAL A 85 -45.98 16.01 -8.32
CA VAL A 85 -46.84 17.05 -8.90
C VAL A 85 -48.06 16.44 -9.59
N GLY A 86 -47.88 15.31 -10.30
CA GLY A 86 -48.99 14.61 -10.94
C GLY A 86 -49.99 14.06 -9.91
N GLY A 87 -49.52 13.55 -8.77
CA GLY A 87 -50.39 13.09 -7.70
C GLY A 87 -51.21 14.22 -7.04
N ASP A 88 -50.61 15.38 -6.88
CA ASP A 88 -51.29 16.60 -6.39
C ASP A 88 -52.34 17.12 -7.39
N LEU A 89 -51.99 17.21 -8.67
CA LEU A 89 -52.91 17.62 -9.74
C LEU A 89 -54.12 16.68 -9.90
N LEU A 90 -53.94 15.39 -9.60
CA LEU A 90 -55.01 14.39 -9.61
C LEU A 90 -55.82 14.35 -8.30
N GLY A 91 -55.47 15.19 -7.31
CA GLY A 91 -56.15 15.25 -6.02
C GLY A 91 -55.92 14.03 -5.12
N LEU A 92 -54.84 13.28 -5.32
CA LEU A 92 -54.55 12.05 -4.58
C LEU A 92 -53.90 12.30 -3.20
N PHE A 93 -53.18 13.41 -3.06
CA PHE A 93 -52.52 13.90 -1.85
C PHE A 93 -52.08 15.35 -2.09
N SER A 94 -51.70 16.09 -1.05
CA SER A 94 -51.13 17.44 -1.21
C SER A 94 -49.60 17.42 -1.32
N ILE A 95 -49.00 18.39 -2.02
CA ILE A 95 -47.53 18.56 -2.02
C ILE A 95 -46.97 18.69 -0.59
N GLY A 96 -47.68 19.39 0.31
CA GLY A 96 -47.28 19.52 1.72
C GLY A 96 -47.19 18.17 2.43
N GLU A 97 -48.21 17.33 2.26
CA GLU A 97 -48.23 15.96 2.79
C GLU A 97 -47.10 15.10 2.22
N ALA A 98 -46.83 15.20 0.93
CA ALA A 98 -45.71 14.50 0.30
C ALA A 98 -44.36 14.97 0.84
N MET A 99 -44.17 16.27 1.07
CA MET A 99 -42.94 16.82 1.64
C MET A 99 -42.72 16.39 3.08
N ASP A 100 -43.76 16.39 3.92
CA ASP A 100 -43.67 15.94 5.32
C ASP A 100 -43.24 14.46 5.40
N ILE A 101 -43.76 13.62 4.50
CA ILE A 101 -43.36 12.21 4.39
C ILE A 101 -41.93 12.11 3.86
N ALA A 102 -41.58 12.83 2.80
CA ALA A 102 -40.26 12.76 2.17
C ALA A 102 -39.13 13.18 3.12
N LEU A 103 -39.39 14.17 3.99
CA LEU A 103 -38.44 14.68 4.98
C LEU A 103 -38.41 13.86 6.28
N SER A 104 -39.29 12.86 6.42
CA SER A 104 -39.30 11.99 7.60
C SER A 104 -38.07 11.06 7.64
N TRP A 105 -37.52 10.86 8.85
CA TRP A 105 -36.37 9.96 9.06
C TRP A 105 -36.65 8.53 8.59
N SER A 106 -37.87 8.04 8.75
CA SER A 106 -38.28 6.71 8.32
C SER A 106 -38.24 6.58 6.80
N PHE A 107 -38.77 7.56 6.07
CA PHE A 107 -38.75 7.54 4.61
C PHE A 107 -37.33 7.67 4.07
N ILE A 108 -36.50 8.56 4.61
CA ILE A 108 -35.10 8.73 4.18
C ILE A 108 -34.32 7.42 4.35
N LEU A 109 -34.44 6.76 5.51
CA LEU A 109 -33.75 5.49 5.77
C LEU A 109 -34.18 4.39 4.80
N TRP A 110 -35.48 4.15 4.67
CA TRP A 110 -36.00 3.05 3.85
C TRP A 110 -35.87 3.31 2.34
N SER A 111 -36.04 4.56 1.89
CA SER A 111 -35.81 4.93 0.49
C SER A 111 -34.34 4.81 0.11
N SER A 112 -33.40 5.14 1.00
CA SER A 112 -31.97 4.96 0.77
C SER A 112 -31.59 3.49 0.64
N LEU A 113 -32.05 2.63 1.55
CA LEU A 113 -31.83 1.18 1.49
C LEU A 113 -32.49 0.56 0.23
N GLY A 114 -33.72 0.97 -0.07
CA GLY A 114 -34.43 0.54 -1.27
C GLY A 114 -33.74 0.98 -2.57
N SER A 115 -33.17 2.19 -2.60
CA SER A 115 -32.41 2.72 -3.73
C SER A 115 -31.18 1.88 -4.02
N ILE A 116 -30.44 1.50 -2.97
CA ILE A 116 -29.26 0.62 -3.08
C ILE A 116 -29.68 -0.76 -3.61
N GLY A 117 -30.74 -1.35 -3.05
CA GLY A 117 -31.27 -2.64 -3.48
C GLY A 117 -31.71 -2.63 -4.95
N LEU A 118 -32.46 -1.60 -5.37
CA LEU A 118 -32.91 -1.42 -6.74
C LEU A 118 -31.74 -1.22 -7.71
N TRP A 119 -30.75 -0.42 -7.34
CA TRP A 119 -29.54 -0.17 -8.12
C TRP A 119 -28.76 -1.45 -8.42
N ILE A 120 -28.66 -2.35 -7.44
CA ILE A 120 -28.02 -3.68 -7.57
C ILE A 120 -28.88 -4.63 -8.40
N ALA A 121 -30.20 -4.68 -8.17
CA ALA A 121 -31.11 -5.56 -8.89
C ALA A 121 -31.12 -5.26 -10.40
N ILE A 122 -31.19 -3.98 -10.78
CA ILE A 122 -31.12 -3.55 -12.18
C ILE A 122 -29.75 -3.90 -12.80
N GLY A 123 -28.66 -3.76 -12.04
CA GLY A 123 -27.32 -4.14 -12.49
C GLY A 123 -27.18 -5.64 -12.79
N ARG A 124 -27.80 -6.51 -11.97
CA ARG A 124 -27.78 -7.97 -12.18
C ARG A 124 -28.62 -8.43 -13.38
N LEU A 125 -29.70 -7.72 -13.71
CA LEU A 125 -30.57 -8.05 -14.84
C LEU A 125 -29.92 -7.75 -16.19
N ARG A 126 -29.09 -6.70 -16.28
CA ARG A 126 -28.35 -6.33 -17.52
C ARG A 126 -27.02 -7.06 -17.70
N GLY A 127 -26.44 -7.62 -16.63
CA GLY A 127 -25.17 -8.37 -16.69
C GLY A 127 -25.23 -9.74 -17.38
N LYS A 128 -26.40 -10.15 -17.91
CA LYS A 128 -26.58 -11.44 -18.59
C LYS A 128 -26.27 -11.42 -20.10
N ASP A 129 -26.13 -10.24 -20.72
CA ASP A 129 -26.03 -10.13 -22.20
C ASP A 129 -24.69 -9.57 -22.74
N ALA A 130 -23.64 -9.45 -21.92
CA ALA A 130 -22.35 -8.87 -22.35
C ALA A 130 -21.16 -9.84 -22.25
N GLY A 131 -21.39 -11.13 -22.55
CA GLY A 131 -20.38 -12.18 -22.44
C GLY A 131 -20.09 -12.92 -23.75
N ALA A 132 -19.76 -12.21 -24.84
CA ALA A 132 -19.16 -12.83 -26.02
C ALA A 132 -18.39 -11.81 -26.87
N GLY A 133 -17.07 -11.92 -26.87
CA GLY A 133 -16.22 -11.35 -27.92
C GLY A 133 -15.09 -10.45 -27.45
N ARG A 134 -13.94 -11.05 -27.14
CA ARG A 134 -12.62 -10.69 -27.71
C ARG A 134 -11.53 -11.59 -27.11
N THR A 135 -11.11 -12.56 -27.92
CA THR A 135 -9.87 -13.32 -27.78
C THR A 135 -8.73 -12.58 -28.47
N GLY A 136 -7.55 -12.55 -27.84
CA GLY A 136 -6.27 -12.29 -28.51
C GLY A 136 -5.56 -11.02 -28.07
N ASP A 137 -5.05 -10.99 -26.85
CA ASP A 137 -3.61 -10.98 -26.54
C ASP A 137 -3.47 -11.10 -25.01
N ALA A 138 -2.59 -11.95 -24.50
CA ALA A 138 -2.46 -12.17 -23.06
C ALA A 138 -1.74 -10.97 -22.41
N PRO A 139 -2.40 -10.17 -21.53
CA PRO A 139 -1.70 -9.19 -20.73
C PRO A 139 -0.96 -9.96 -19.63
N ARG A 140 0.34 -9.69 -19.46
CA ARG A 140 1.07 -10.16 -18.28
C ARG A 140 0.38 -9.58 -17.04
N ASP A 141 0.07 -10.45 -16.10
CA ASP A 141 -0.82 -10.23 -14.96
C ASP A 141 -0.42 -9.01 -14.11
N GLU A 142 -1.01 -7.87 -14.42
CA GLU A 142 -1.03 -6.66 -13.59
C GLU A 142 -2.44 -6.59 -13.01
N VAL A 143 -2.60 -6.46 -11.69
CA VAL A 143 -3.90 -6.19 -11.09
C VAL A 143 -4.37 -4.83 -11.61
N PRO A 144 -5.37 -4.75 -12.49
CA PRO A 144 -5.79 -3.46 -13.01
C PRO A 144 -6.65 -2.81 -11.94
N TYR A 145 -6.04 -1.95 -11.12
CA TYR A 145 -6.81 -1.05 -10.25
C TYR A 145 -7.76 -0.24 -11.13
N SER A 146 -9.05 -0.25 -10.81
CA SER A 146 -10.01 0.60 -11.53
C SER A 146 -9.66 2.07 -11.31
N ALA A 147 -10.09 2.96 -12.21
CA ALA A 147 -9.84 4.40 -12.06
C ALA A 147 -10.33 4.97 -10.71
N LEU A 148 -11.41 4.39 -10.15
CA LEU A 148 -11.91 4.75 -8.83
C LEU A 148 -10.99 4.25 -7.71
N ASP A 149 -10.46 3.05 -7.84
CA ASP A 149 -9.48 2.52 -6.89
C ASP A 149 -8.21 3.36 -6.93
N GLN A 150 -7.70 3.71 -8.11
CA GLN A 150 -6.54 4.59 -8.27
C GLN A 150 -6.78 5.97 -7.63
N ALA A 151 -7.96 6.56 -7.85
CA ALA A 151 -8.33 7.83 -7.23
C ALA A 151 -8.37 7.76 -5.69
N LEU A 152 -8.92 6.66 -5.15
CA LEU A 152 -8.95 6.45 -3.69
C LEU A 152 -7.54 6.29 -3.11
N HIS A 153 -6.66 5.56 -3.81
CA HIS A 153 -5.26 5.41 -3.43
C HIS A 153 -4.54 6.76 -3.46
N ASN A 154 -4.66 7.52 -4.55
CA ASN A 154 -4.05 8.84 -4.68
C ASN A 154 -4.52 9.81 -3.60
N GLN A 155 -5.81 9.79 -3.26
CA GLN A 155 -6.34 10.61 -2.17
C GLN A 155 -5.77 10.19 -0.81
N ALA A 156 -5.66 8.89 -0.54
CA ALA A 156 -5.08 8.39 0.70
C ALA A 156 -3.60 8.77 0.83
N PHE A 157 -2.81 8.64 -0.24
CA PHE A 157 -1.37 8.92 -0.22
C PHE A 157 -1.05 10.41 -0.18
N SER A 158 -1.80 11.25 -0.91
CA SER A 158 -1.59 12.70 -0.94
C SER A 158 -1.99 13.42 0.35
N SER A 159 -2.68 12.73 1.26
CA SER A 159 -3.26 13.34 2.45
C SER A 159 -2.81 12.66 3.77
N PRO A 160 -1.54 12.78 4.19
CA PRO A 160 -1.08 12.26 5.49
C PRO A 160 -1.92 12.77 6.68
N GLY A 161 -2.38 14.02 6.62
CA GLY A 161 -3.27 14.60 7.63
C GLY A 161 -4.63 13.89 7.72
N LEU A 162 -5.21 13.48 6.58
CA LEU A 162 -6.45 12.70 6.55
C LEU A 162 -6.24 11.33 7.21
N GLN A 163 -5.15 10.64 6.84
CA GLN A 163 -4.85 9.32 7.41
C GLN A 163 -4.57 9.38 8.92
N LYS A 164 -3.85 10.41 9.39
CA LYS A 164 -3.66 10.67 10.84
C LYS A 164 -4.99 11.00 11.55
N GLY A 165 -5.86 11.78 10.91
CA GLY A 165 -7.19 12.09 11.43
C GLY A 165 -8.08 10.86 11.57
N LEU A 166 -8.12 10.00 10.55
CA LEU A 166 -8.82 8.71 10.59
C LEU A 166 -8.24 7.79 11.67
N ALA A 167 -6.91 7.76 11.82
CA ALA A 167 -6.24 6.97 12.85
C ALA A 167 -6.64 7.44 14.26
N GLY A 168 -6.83 8.76 14.46
CA GLY A 168 -7.32 9.34 15.71
C GLY A 168 -8.81 9.06 15.97
N ILE A 169 -9.64 8.92 14.93
CA ILE A 169 -11.02 8.43 15.08
C ILE A 169 -11.01 6.96 15.51
N GLU A 170 -10.18 6.13 14.86
CA GLU A 170 -10.00 4.72 15.23
C GLU A 170 -9.51 4.55 16.68
N ASP A 171 -8.53 5.36 17.10
CA ASP A 171 -8.01 5.37 18.47
C ASP A 171 -9.13 5.59 19.49
N ARG A 172 -10.09 6.47 19.19
CA ARG A 172 -11.23 6.76 20.06
C ARG A 172 -12.25 5.61 20.05
N LEU A 173 -12.59 5.08 18.89
CA LEU A 173 -13.58 4.01 18.73
C LEU A 173 -13.13 2.69 19.37
N TRP A 174 -11.83 2.36 19.29
CA TRP A 174 -11.27 1.11 19.82
C TRP A 174 -10.35 1.31 21.03
N ARG A 175 -10.44 2.46 21.72
CA ARG A 175 -9.54 2.84 22.83
C ARG A 175 -9.27 1.72 23.82
N ARG A 176 -10.34 1.07 24.33
CA ARG A 176 -10.22 -0.02 25.31
C ARG A 176 -9.55 -1.26 24.72
N LYS A 177 -9.89 -1.62 23.47
CA LYS A 177 -9.32 -2.80 22.81
C LYS A 177 -7.83 -2.59 22.56
N ILE A 178 -7.45 -1.45 21.98
CA ILE A 178 -6.05 -1.09 21.70
C ILE A 178 -5.23 -0.99 22.99
N ALA A 179 -5.78 -0.40 24.05
CA ALA A 179 -5.08 -0.28 25.34
C ALA A 179 -4.80 -1.63 26.00
N ASN A 180 -5.67 -2.63 25.81
CA ASN A 180 -5.53 -3.97 26.39
C ASN A 180 -4.72 -4.93 25.49
N THR A 181 -4.46 -4.56 24.24
CA THR A 181 -3.67 -5.39 23.32
C THR A 181 -2.18 -5.27 23.63
N ARG A 182 -1.55 -6.42 23.87
CA ARG A 182 -0.09 -6.52 23.93
C ARG A 182 0.48 -6.48 22.52
N ALA A 183 1.52 -5.69 22.33
CA ALA A 183 2.36 -5.68 21.13
C ALA A 183 3.83 -5.63 21.61
N GLU A 184 4.16 -6.54 22.53
CA GLU A 184 5.44 -6.58 23.23
C GLU A 184 6.52 -7.17 22.31
N ARG A 185 7.76 -6.71 22.45
CA ARG A 185 8.93 -7.24 21.72
C ARG A 185 8.67 -7.36 20.20
N PRO A 186 8.32 -6.24 19.54
CA PRO A 186 8.06 -6.24 18.11
C PRO A 186 9.30 -6.70 17.34
N VAL A 187 9.10 -7.44 16.25
CA VAL A 187 10.18 -7.90 15.39
C VAL A 187 10.21 -7.04 14.12
N LEU A 188 11.31 -6.31 13.91
CA LEU A 188 11.47 -5.44 12.74
C LEU A 188 12.53 -6.04 11.82
N VAL A 189 12.08 -6.58 10.68
CA VAL A 189 12.96 -7.13 9.66
C VAL A 189 13.45 -6.01 8.76
N THR A 190 14.77 -5.83 8.66
CA THR A 190 15.36 -4.77 7.82
C THR A 190 16.70 -5.17 7.25
N SER A 191 16.96 -4.76 6.02
CA SER A 191 18.22 -4.89 5.31
C SER A 191 18.09 -4.11 4.00
N LEU A 192 19.16 -4.04 3.21
CA LEU A 192 19.01 -3.64 1.82
C LEU A 192 18.03 -4.59 1.10
N PRO A 193 17.30 -4.10 0.08
CA PRO A 193 16.42 -4.93 -0.72
C PRO A 193 17.15 -6.16 -1.27
N ARG A 194 16.38 -7.22 -1.54
CA ARG A 194 16.90 -8.49 -2.11
C ARG A 194 17.89 -9.25 -1.21
N ALA A 195 18.00 -8.89 0.08
CA ALA A 195 18.74 -9.66 1.09
C ALA A 195 17.97 -10.87 1.65
N GLY A 196 16.66 -10.99 1.39
CA GLY A 196 15.81 -12.03 2.00
C GLY A 196 14.89 -11.53 3.11
N THR A 197 14.64 -10.22 3.19
CA THR A 197 13.72 -9.63 4.17
C THR A 197 12.27 -10.12 4.01
N THR A 198 11.80 -10.30 2.77
CA THR A 198 10.44 -10.81 2.48
C THR A 198 10.22 -12.24 2.96
N ILE A 199 11.16 -13.16 2.67
CA ILE A 199 11.01 -14.57 3.08
C ILE A 199 11.02 -14.72 4.61
N LEU A 200 11.80 -13.89 5.31
CA LEU A 200 11.77 -13.82 6.78
C LEU A 200 10.45 -13.27 7.31
N LEU A 201 9.90 -12.23 6.69
CA LEU A 201 8.58 -11.71 7.06
C LEU A 201 7.50 -12.79 6.91
N GLU A 202 7.46 -13.49 5.78
CA GLU A 202 6.51 -14.58 5.54
C GLU A 202 6.67 -15.73 6.52
N LEU A 203 7.91 -16.12 6.80
CA LEU A 203 8.24 -17.15 7.80
C LEU A 203 7.65 -16.80 9.18
N LEU A 204 7.84 -15.55 9.62
CA LEU A 204 7.37 -15.08 10.93
C LEU A 204 5.84 -14.92 10.97
N VAL A 205 5.23 -14.35 9.92
CA VAL A 205 3.78 -14.11 9.86
C VAL A 205 2.96 -15.41 9.87
N ARG A 206 3.54 -16.53 9.43
CA ARG A 206 2.92 -17.87 9.53
C ARG A 206 2.70 -18.30 10.98
N GLN A 207 3.45 -17.77 11.93
CA GLN A 207 3.28 -18.13 13.34
C GLN A 207 2.07 -17.42 13.96
N PRO A 208 1.37 -18.08 14.89
CA PRO A 208 0.18 -17.51 15.52
C PRO A 208 0.49 -16.28 16.39
N GLU A 209 1.70 -16.19 16.96
CA GLU A 209 2.08 -15.10 17.87
C GLU A 209 2.26 -13.73 17.19
N PHE A 210 2.57 -13.72 15.88
CA PHE A 210 2.92 -12.51 15.13
C PHE A 210 1.75 -11.95 14.32
N ALA A 211 1.65 -10.62 14.23
CA ALA A 211 0.78 -9.91 13.30
C ALA A 211 1.57 -8.88 12.49
N SER A 212 1.28 -8.77 11.20
CA SER A 212 1.86 -7.79 10.27
C SER A 212 0.76 -6.99 9.58
N ALA A 213 1.10 -5.81 9.09
CA ALA A 213 0.28 -5.14 8.08
C ALA A 213 0.24 -5.97 6.80
N THR A 214 -0.91 -5.97 6.13
CA THR A 214 -1.17 -6.70 4.88
C THR A 214 -1.88 -5.80 3.87
N TYR A 215 -1.99 -6.23 2.62
CA TYR A 215 -2.70 -5.48 1.58
C TYR A 215 -4.17 -5.18 1.94
N ARG A 216 -4.79 -5.95 2.84
CA ARG A 216 -6.12 -5.60 3.40
C ARG A 216 -6.17 -4.27 4.11
N ASN A 217 -5.05 -3.73 4.55
CA ASN A 217 -4.99 -2.43 5.20
C ASN A 217 -4.94 -1.28 4.19
N MET A 218 -4.74 -1.57 2.89
CA MET A 218 -4.73 -0.56 1.84
C MET A 218 -6.14 -0.15 1.41
N PRO A 219 -6.37 1.15 1.11
CA PRO A 219 -5.36 2.21 1.00
C PRO A 219 -5.11 2.99 2.30
N PHE A 220 -5.93 2.81 3.34
CA PHE A 220 -5.85 3.56 4.60
C PHE A 220 -5.06 2.80 5.68
N THR A 221 -3.77 2.58 5.44
CA THR A 221 -2.91 1.72 6.27
C THR A 221 -2.73 2.23 7.69
N LEU A 222 -2.82 3.53 7.92
CA LEU A 222 -2.75 4.14 9.25
C LEU A 222 -4.01 3.87 10.10
N SER A 223 -5.10 3.38 9.49
CA SER A 223 -6.38 3.06 10.14
C SER A 223 -6.88 1.63 9.81
N PRO A 224 -6.11 0.59 10.18
CA PRO A 224 -6.32 -0.77 9.70
C PRO A 224 -7.61 -1.43 10.23
N LEU A 225 -8.12 -1.04 11.40
CA LEU A 225 -9.33 -1.63 12.00
C LEU A 225 -10.61 -1.02 11.41
N LEU A 226 -10.62 0.30 11.20
CA LEU A 226 -11.69 1.03 10.52
C LEU A 226 -11.82 0.53 9.09
N TRP A 227 -10.71 0.53 8.35
CA TRP A 227 -10.73 0.11 6.96
C TRP A 227 -11.04 -1.38 6.84
N GLY A 228 -10.45 -2.24 7.66
CA GLY A 228 -10.75 -3.68 7.65
C GLY A 228 -12.23 -4.00 7.88
N ARG A 229 -12.95 -3.20 8.68
CA ARG A 229 -14.41 -3.32 8.82
C ARG A 229 -15.17 -2.84 7.60
N PHE A 230 -14.74 -1.73 7.01
CA PHE A 230 -15.38 -1.15 5.84
C PHE A 230 -15.20 -2.04 4.60
N SER A 231 -13.96 -2.42 4.28
CA SER A 231 -13.63 -3.27 3.12
C SER A 231 -14.26 -4.66 3.21
N GLY A 232 -14.41 -5.20 4.43
CA GLY A 232 -15.13 -6.46 4.67
C GLY A 232 -16.59 -6.47 4.20
N LEU A 233 -17.26 -5.31 4.14
CA LEU A 233 -18.64 -5.18 3.68
C LEU A 233 -18.78 -5.22 2.15
N PHE A 234 -17.70 -4.93 1.42
CA PHE A 234 -17.70 -4.82 -0.06
C PHE A 234 -16.95 -5.97 -0.74
N ARG A 235 -16.66 -7.06 0.00
CA ARG A 235 -15.79 -8.14 -0.45
C ARG A 235 -16.36 -8.86 -1.68
N LYS A 236 -15.72 -8.65 -2.84
CA LYS A 236 -15.73 -9.63 -3.93
C LYS A 236 -14.62 -10.66 -3.65
N THR A 237 -14.92 -11.94 -3.78
CA THR A 237 -13.92 -13.01 -3.85
C THR A 237 -13.13 -12.82 -5.16
N GLY A 238 -11.95 -12.21 -5.09
CA GLY A 238 -11.08 -11.93 -6.23
C GLY A 238 -9.73 -12.63 -6.08
N GLU A 239 -9.25 -13.16 -7.20
CA GLU A 239 -8.13 -14.11 -7.38
C GLU A 239 -6.74 -13.56 -6.99
N LYS A 240 -5.84 -14.49 -6.70
CA LYS A 240 -4.40 -14.26 -6.48
C LYS A 240 -3.77 -13.65 -7.72
N ALA A 241 -2.93 -12.63 -7.56
CA ALA A 241 -2.13 -12.06 -8.64
C ALA A 241 -0.64 -12.12 -8.28
N GLU A 242 0.22 -12.36 -9.27
CA GLU A 242 1.67 -12.40 -9.05
C GLU A 242 2.20 -10.98 -8.75
N ARG A 243 3.14 -10.86 -7.80
CA ARG A 243 3.73 -9.58 -7.41
C ARG A 243 4.42 -8.89 -8.60
N ALA A 244 4.36 -7.56 -8.67
CA ALA A 244 5.18 -6.73 -9.57
C ALA A 244 6.71 -6.88 -9.39
N HIS A 245 7.17 -7.77 -8.51
CA HIS A 245 8.58 -8.09 -8.29
C HIS A 245 9.07 -9.32 -9.09
N GLY A 246 8.19 -10.11 -9.71
CA GLY A 246 8.58 -11.24 -10.57
C GLY A 246 9.55 -12.21 -9.90
N ASP A 247 9.35 -12.45 -8.60
CA ASP A 247 10.14 -13.36 -7.75
C ASP A 247 9.39 -14.66 -7.41
N GLY A 248 8.25 -14.91 -8.07
CA GLY A 248 7.49 -16.15 -7.93
C GLY A 248 6.74 -16.27 -6.60
N ILE A 249 6.50 -15.15 -5.90
CA ILE A 249 5.66 -15.08 -4.70
C ILE A 249 4.28 -14.54 -5.13
N ASP A 250 3.25 -15.39 -5.01
CA ASP A 250 1.85 -14.99 -5.23
C ASP A 250 1.43 -13.97 -4.16
N VAL A 251 0.84 -12.85 -4.57
CA VAL A 251 0.27 -11.86 -3.66
C VAL A 251 -1.25 -12.04 -3.60
N ASP A 252 -1.74 -12.29 -2.39
CA ASP A 252 -3.15 -12.18 -2.03
C ASP A 252 -3.32 -10.92 -1.18
N PHE A 253 -4.55 -10.45 -0.99
CA PHE A 253 -4.90 -9.39 -0.05
C PHE A 253 -4.35 -9.64 1.37
N ASP A 254 -4.14 -10.90 1.75
CA ASP A 254 -3.56 -11.31 3.03
C ASP A 254 -2.02 -11.29 3.07
N SER A 255 -1.34 -11.03 1.95
CA SER A 255 0.12 -11.00 1.93
C SER A 255 0.66 -9.83 2.75
N PRO A 256 1.67 -10.06 3.61
CA PRO A 256 2.28 -9.01 4.41
C PRO A 256 3.13 -8.08 3.52
N GLU A 257 3.13 -6.79 3.83
CA GLU A 257 3.87 -5.79 3.05
C GLU A 257 4.41 -4.65 3.94
N ALA A 258 5.43 -3.96 3.45
CA ALA A 258 6.20 -2.91 4.13
C ALA A 258 5.46 -1.57 4.29
N PHE A 259 4.20 -1.58 4.74
CA PHE A 259 3.38 -0.36 4.87
C PHE A 259 3.75 0.57 6.02
N GLU A 260 4.69 0.16 6.89
CA GLU A 260 5.18 0.99 7.99
C GLU A 260 5.80 2.31 7.48
N GLU A 261 6.36 2.33 6.26
CA GLU A 261 7.01 3.51 5.69
C GLU A 261 6.07 4.71 5.53
N MET A 262 4.78 4.47 5.29
CA MET A 262 3.78 5.54 5.26
C MET A 262 3.66 6.28 6.61
N VAL A 263 3.91 5.59 7.72
CA VAL A 263 3.95 6.25 9.04
C VAL A 263 5.17 7.16 9.11
N TRP A 264 6.34 6.68 8.68
CA TRP A 264 7.57 7.47 8.66
C TRP A 264 7.44 8.72 7.79
N MET A 265 6.94 8.58 6.56
CA MET A 265 6.67 9.71 5.66
C MET A 265 5.65 10.71 6.22
N ALA A 266 4.68 10.26 7.03
CA ALA A 266 3.68 11.13 7.64
C ALA A 266 4.20 12.01 8.80
N PHE A 267 5.38 11.68 9.34
CA PHE A 267 6.03 12.38 10.44
C PHE A 267 7.35 13.05 10.05
N TRP A 268 8.09 12.51 9.07
CA TRP A 268 9.38 13.02 8.60
C TRP A 268 9.43 13.22 7.09
N ARG A 269 8.46 13.96 6.54
CA ARG A 269 8.41 14.23 5.09
C ARG A 269 9.73 14.81 4.56
N ASP A 270 10.33 15.71 5.32
CA ASP A 270 11.56 16.42 4.97
C ASP A 270 12.75 15.47 4.77
N HIS A 271 12.74 14.28 5.40
CA HIS A 271 13.79 13.29 5.22
C HIS A 271 13.77 12.62 3.84
N TYR A 272 12.68 12.76 3.09
CA TYR A 272 12.52 12.16 1.76
C TYR A 272 12.69 13.17 0.62
N GLU A 273 13.07 14.41 0.94
CA GLU A 273 13.27 15.49 -0.03
C GLU A 273 14.63 15.40 -0.73
N GLY A 274 14.76 16.06 -1.89
CA GLY A 274 16.04 16.14 -2.60
C GLY A 274 16.49 14.85 -3.30
N GLY A 275 15.58 13.90 -3.54
CA GLY A 275 15.89 12.65 -4.26
C GLY A 275 16.70 11.64 -3.45
N ARG A 276 16.83 11.83 -2.13
CA ARG A 276 17.53 10.93 -1.21
C ARG A 276 16.67 10.70 0.02
N ILE A 277 17.10 9.75 0.86
CA ILE A 277 16.51 9.52 2.19
C ILE A 277 17.57 9.86 3.23
N ALA A 278 17.31 10.86 4.07
CA ALA A 278 18.20 11.25 5.16
C ALA A 278 18.31 10.14 6.22
N LEU A 279 19.38 10.17 7.02
CA LEU A 279 19.53 9.27 8.16
C LEU A 279 18.82 9.84 9.39
N TRP A 280 18.44 8.95 10.30
CA TRP A 280 17.96 9.33 11.63
C TRP A 280 19.02 8.98 12.67
N ASP A 281 19.20 9.88 13.63
CA ASP A 281 20.05 9.68 14.79
C ASP A 281 19.26 9.41 16.08
N GLU A 282 19.97 9.25 17.19
CA GLU A 282 19.37 9.00 18.50
C GLU A 282 18.66 10.23 19.10
N ALA A 283 18.96 11.43 18.60
CA ALA A 283 18.39 12.69 19.04
C ALA A 283 17.09 13.05 18.30
N ASP A 284 16.82 12.43 17.15
CA ASP A 284 15.57 12.57 16.37
C ASP A 284 14.31 11.97 17.03
N ARG A 285 14.35 11.75 18.35
CA ARG A 285 13.22 11.29 19.17
C ARG A 285 12.00 12.19 18.97
N ASN A 286 10.85 11.56 18.77
CA ASN A 286 9.59 12.27 18.59
C ASN A 286 8.49 11.52 19.34
N ALA A 287 8.07 12.08 20.49
CA ALA A 287 7.09 11.45 21.37
C ALA A 287 5.72 11.23 20.70
N GLU A 288 5.32 12.12 19.78
CA GLU A 288 4.05 11.97 19.05
C GLU A 288 4.11 10.77 18.10
N PHE A 289 5.20 10.68 17.31
CA PHE A 289 5.45 9.55 16.43
C PHE A 289 5.55 8.25 17.20
N GLU A 290 6.34 8.20 18.26
CA GLU A 290 6.55 6.98 19.03
C GLU A 290 5.24 6.44 19.59
N ALA A 291 4.45 7.34 20.18
CA ALA A 291 3.13 6.99 20.68
C ALA A 291 2.21 6.54 19.53
N PHE A 292 2.28 7.19 18.36
CA PHE A 292 1.51 6.81 17.17
C PHE A 292 1.90 5.41 16.68
N LEU A 293 3.19 5.14 16.48
CA LEU A 293 3.67 3.86 15.98
C LEU A 293 3.38 2.74 16.98
N SER A 294 3.56 2.94 18.29
CA SER A 294 3.14 1.97 19.31
C SER A 294 1.64 1.65 19.23
N ARG A 295 0.78 2.67 19.03
CA ARG A 295 -0.67 2.43 18.84
C ARG A 295 -0.94 1.70 17.53
N HIS A 296 -0.24 2.05 16.45
CA HIS A 296 -0.33 1.39 15.15
C HIS A 296 0.01 -0.10 15.24
N MET A 297 1.14 -0.46 15.88
CA MET A 297 1.50 -1.86 16.13
C MET A 297 0.40 -2.61 16.88
N ARG A 298 -0.16 -2.02 17.95
CA ARG A 298 -1.27 -2.61 18.71
C ARG A 298 -2.54 -2.77 17.88
N LYS A 299 -2.84 -1.85 16.95
CA LYS A 299 -3.99 -1.98 16.03
C LYS A 299 -3.82 -3.15 15.07
N ILE A 300 -2.63 -3.33 14.52
CA ILE A 300 -2.31 -4.46 13.65
C ILE A 300 -2.46 -5.79 14.42
N VAL A 301 -1.87 -5.89 15.61
CA VAL A 301 -2.03 -7.07 16.48
C VAL A 301 -3.49 -7.34 16.83
N THR A 302 -4.26 -6.27 17.12
CA THR A 302 -5.70 -6.36 17.40
C THR A 302 -6.52 -6.93 16.23
N GLY A 303 -6.01 -6.81 15.00
CA GLY A 303 -6.62 -7.31 13.78
C GLY A 303 -6.45 -8.82 13.55
N LYS A 304 -5.46 -9.47 14.19
CA LYS A 304 -5.20 -10.91 14.08
C LYS A 304 -5.48 -11.61 15.42
N PRO A 305 -6.60 -12.34 15.55
CA PRO A 305 -6.90 -13.08 16.77
C PRO A 305 -5.78 -14.04 17.19
N GLY A 306 -5.42 -14.04 18.47
CA GLY A 306 -4.37 -14.89 19.04
C GLY A 306 -2.95 -14.32 18.95
N ALA A 307 -2.71 -13.34 18.07
CA ALA A 307 -1.42 -12.67 18.01
C ALA A 307 -1.22 -11.71 19.20
N PHE A 308 0.03 -11.56 19.63
CA PHE A 308 0.43 -10.66 20.72
C PHE A 308 1.76 -9.93 20.46
N ARG A 309 2.41 -10.20 19.32
CA ARG A 309 3.63 -9.53 18.86
C ARG A 309 3.40 -8.92 17.50
N TYR A 310 3.97 -7.75 17.28
CA TYR A 310 4.02 -7.12 15.97
C TYR A 310 5.24 -7.62 15.20
N VAL A 311 5.09 -7.85 13.89
CA VAL A 311 6.22 -8.05 12.98
C VAL A 311 6.03 -7.14 11.77
N SER A 312 7.11 -6.49 11.34
CA SER A 312 7.13 -5.74 10.09
C SER A 312 8.40 -6.03 9.32
N LYS A 313 8.36 -5.69 8.03
CA LYS A 313 9.54 -5.55 7.20
C LYS A 313 9.58 -4.13 6.70
N ASN A 314 10.73 -3.49 6.78
CA ASN A 314 10.96 -2.22 6.11
C ASN A 314 12.43 -2.11 5.74
N ASN A 315 12.74 -1.94 4.46
CA ASN A 315 14.13 -1.85 4.04
C ASN A 315 14.77 -0.56 4.59
N ALA A 316 14.06 0.57 4.64
CA ALA A 316 14.58 1.85 5.11
C ALA A 316 14.84 1.89 6.63
N ASN A 317 14.42 0.88 7.41
CA ASN A 317 14.78 0.75 8.83
C ASN A 317 16.32 0.76 9.05
N ILE A 318 17.13 0.36 8.06
CA ILE A 318 18.60 0.47 8.15
C ILE A 318 19.10 1.92 8.27
N ALA A 319 18.32 2.93 7.85
CA ALA A 319 18.67 4.35 7.96
C ALA A 319 18.46 4.92 9.37
N ARG A 320 17.76 4.17 10.22
CA ARG A 320 17.20 4.63 11.50
C ARG A 320 17.46 3.66 12.64
N LEU A 321 18.49 2.82 12.50
CA LEU A 321 18.93 1.90 13.56
C LEU A 321 19.22 2.63 14.89
N PRO A 322 19.89 3.80 14.92
CA PRO A 322 20.13 4.52 16.18
C PRO A 322 18.82 4.99 16.85
N LEU A 323 17.90 5.55 16.07
CA LEU A 323 16.59 5.99 16.55
C LEU A 323 15.75 4.81 17.05
N LEU A 324 15.65 3.72 16.27
CA LEU A 324 14.86 2.54 16.66
C LEU A 324 15.34 1.94 17.97
N ARG A 325 16.66 1.87 18.18
CA ARG A 325 17.27 1.36 19.42
C ARG A 325 16.82 2.16 20.65
N THR A 326 16.72 3.47 20.54
CA THR A 326 16.40 4.35 21.66
C THR A 326 14.90 4.58 21.84
N ALA A 327 14.13 4.59 20.75
CA ALA A 327 12.69 4.79 20.74
C ALA A 327 11.91 3.51 21.08
N PHE A 328 12.40 2.34 20.65
CA PHE A 328 11.77 1.03 20.84
C PHE A 328 12.78 0.00 21.36
N PRO A 329 13.30 0.17 22.59
CA PRO A 329 14.37 -0.68 23.13
C PRO A 329 13.97 -2.14 23.34
N ASP A 330 12.68 -2.47 23.33
CA ASP A 330 12.19 -3.85 23.38
C ASP A 330 12.07 -4.50 21.99
N ALA A 331 12.23 -3.74 20.90
CA ALA A 331 12.16 -4.26 19.54
C ALA A 331 13.36 -5.15 19.21
N ARG A 332 13.11 -6.29 18.57
CA ARG A 332 14.15 -7.16 18.02
C ARG A 332 14.34 -6.86 16.54
N LEU A 333 15.53 -6.36 16.19
CA LEU A 333 15.92 -6.14 14.80
C LEU A 333 16.43 -7.44 14.18
N VAL A 334 15.90 -7.81 13.01
CA VAL A 334 16.37 -8.97 12.24
C VAL A 334 16.96 -8.50 10.93
N ILE A 335 18.25 -8.77 10.73
CA ILE A 335 19.01 -8.27 9.59
C ILE A 335 19.55 -9.44 8.77
N PRO A 336 18.85 -9.86 7.70
CA PRO A 336 19.41 -10.83 6.78
C PRO A 336 20.59 -10.23 6.02
N VAL A 337 21.65 -11.01 5.92
CA VAL A 337 22.87 -10.69 5.19
C VAL A 337 23.00 -11.70 4.06
N ARG A 338 23.19 -11.19 2.84
CA ARG A 338 23.31 -12.00 1.63
C ARG A 338 24.67 -11.73 1.00
N ASP A 339 25.20 -12.76 0.34
CA ASP A 339 26.36 -12.66 -0.53
C ASP A 339 26.27 -11.39 -1.43
N PRO A 340 27.28 -10.51 -1.39
CA PRO A 340 27.22 -9.20 -2.04
C PRO A 340 27.00 -9.33 -3.55
N ALA A 341 27.72 -10.22 -4.22
CA ALA A 341 27.61 -10.40 -5.67
C ALA A 341 26.20 -10.85 -6.09
N SER A 342 25.65 -11.85 -5.39
CA SER A 342 24.30 -12.33 -5.61
C SER A 342 23.24 -11.26 -5.34
N GLN A 343 23.43 -10.45 -4.29
CA GLN A 343 22.52 -9.38 -3.95
C GLN A 343 22.55 -8.26 -4.99
N ILE A 344 23.74 -7.82 -5.42
CA ILE A 344 23.94 -6.76 -6.42
C ILE A 344 23.29 -7.13 -7.76
N VAL A 345 23.54 -8.34 -8.28
CA VAL A 345 22.89 -8.80 -9.51
C VAL A 345 21.36 -8.80 -9.37
N SER A 346 20.85 -9.17 -8.20
CA SER A 346 19.40 -9.11 -7.96
C SER A 346 18.86 -7.68 -7.84
N LEU A 347 19.65 -6.74 -7.31
CA LEU A 347 19.29 -5.33 -7.20
C LEU A 347 19.23 -4.68 -8.59
N MET A 348 20.28 -4.86 -9.40
CA MET A 348 20.35 -4.35 -10.77
C MET A 348 19.18 -4.85 -11.62
N ARG A 349 18.95 -6.17 -11.64
CA ARG A 349 17.82 -6.75 -12.39
C ARG A 349 16.47 -6.20 -11.93
N GLN A 350 16.31 -5.95 -10.64
CA GLN A 350 15.06 -5.39 -10.13
C GLN A 350 14.92 -3.91 -10.48
N HIS A 351 16.01 -3.15 -10.44
CA HIS A 351 16.04 -1.77 -10.88
C HIS A 351 15.62 -1.64 -12.35
N GLU A 352 16.22 -2.42 -13.26
CA GLU A 352 15.86 -2.44 -14.68
C GLU A 352 14.38 -2.76 -14.91
N ARG A 353 13.83 -3.75 -14.20
CA ARG A 353 12.39 -4.10 -14.26
C ARG A 353 11.50 -2.93 -13.86
N PHE A 354 11.88 -2.19 -12.82
CA PHE A 354 11.10 -1.03 -12.38
C PHE A 354 11.31 0.20 -13.25
N VAL A 355 12.45 0.35 -13.92
CA VAL A 355 12.60 1.37 -14.97
C VAL A 355 11.56 1.12 -16.07
N ASP A 356 11.51 -0.10 -16.63
CA ASP A 356 10.51 -0.47 -17.65
C ASP A 356 9.06 -0.29 -17.15
N LEU A 357 8.77 -0.75 -15.92
CA LEU A 357 7.43 -0.62 -15.34
C LEU A 357 7.02 0.84 -15.14
N HIS A 358 7.90 1.69 -14.62
CA HIS A 358 7.57 3.10 -14.36
C HIS A 358 7.48 3.94 -15.64
N GLU A 359 8.16 3.53 -16.71
CA GLU A 359 8.02 4.15 -18.03
C GLU A 359 6.66 3.86 -18.67
N ARG A 360 6.14 2.63 -18.52
CA ARG A 360 4.87 2.22 -19.13
C ARG A 360 3.63 2.48 -18.26
N ASP A 361 3.78 2.45 -16.93
CA ASP A 361 2.69 2.67 -15.98
C ASP A 361 3.06 3.74 -14.94
N ARG A 362 2.52 4.94 -15.17
CA ARG A 362 2.70 6.08 -14.28
C ARG A 362 2.05 5.87 -12.91
N PHE A 363 0.93 5.16 -12.86
CA PHE A 363 0.25 4.88 -11.59
C PHE A 363 1.11 3.94 -10.74
N ALA A 364 1.77 2.94 -11.34
CA ALA A 364 2.71 2.09 -10.60
C ALA A 364 3.80 2.90 -9.89
N ARG A 365 4.40 3.88 -10.57
CA ARG A 365 5.38 4.79 -9.97
C ARG A 365 4.77 5.59 -8.81
N GLN A 366 3.64 6.26 -9.04
CA GLN A 366 2.96 7.08 -8.01
C GLN A 366 2.53 6.25 -6.80
N TYR A 367 2.04 5.04 -7.04
CA TYR A 367 1.67 4.09 -6.01
C TYR A 367 2.86 3.71 -5.15
N MET A 368 3.99 3.33 -5.77
CA MET A 368 5.22 2.96 -5.06
C MET A 368 5.77 4.12 -4.24
N GLU A 369 5.86 5.32 -4.82
CA GLU A 369 6.27 6.52 -4.10
C GLU A 369 5.31 6.83 -2.93
N GLY A 370 4.00 6.63 -3.13
CA GLY A 370 2.96 6.87 -2.13
C GLY A 370 3.03 5.93 -0.92
N ILE A 371 3.49 4.69 -1.12
CA ILE A 371 3.72 3.73 -0.02
C ILE A 371 5.16 3.71 0.50
N GLY A 372 6.03 4.57 -0.03
CA GLY A 372 7.41 4.72 0.43
C GLY A 372 8.41 3.72 -0.18
N HIS A 373 8.08 3.10 -1.31
CA HIS A 373 9.01 2.24 -2.05
C HIS A 373 9.90 3.04 -2.99
N PHE A 374 11.03 3.49 -2.46
CA PHE A 374 12.03 4.28 -3.19
C PHE A 374 13.27 3.47 -3.58
N GLU A 375 13.18 2.14 -3.65
CA GLU A 375 14.37 1.31 -3.80
C GLU A 375 14.81 1.05 -5.25
N PHE A 376 13.94 1.35 -6.24
CA PHE A 376 14.16 0.94 -7.63
C PHE A 376 13.50 1.87 -8.67
N GLY A 377 13.89 1.70 -9.93
CA GLY A 377 13.32 2.38 -11.09
C GLY A 377 13.41 3.90 -11.01
N ALA A 378 12.48 4.58 -11.68
CA ALA A 378 12.35 6.04 -11.62
C ALA A 378 12.00 6.61 -10.23
N ALA A 379 11.61 5.76 -9.26
CA ALA A 379 11.32 6.16 -7.89
C ALA A 379 12.55 6.06 -6.97
N LEU A 380 13.70 5.59 -7.47
CA LEU A 380 14.90 5.34 -6.67
C LEU A 380 15.36 6.61 -5.93
N ARG A 381 15.43 6.53 -4.60
CA ARG A 381 16.06 7.52 -3.72
C ARG A 381 17.07 6.81 -2.83
N PRO A 382 18.39 6.93 -3.09
CA PRO A 382 19.38 6.29 -2.24
C PRO A 382 19.33 6.88 -0.82
N ILE A 383 19.44 6.01 0.18
CA ILE A 383 19.62 6.45 1.57
C ILE A 383 21.00 7.09 1.68
N ALA A 384 21.08 8.25 2.34
CA ALA A 384 22.25 9.11 2.43
C ALA A 384 23.32 8.60 3.41
N PHE A 385 23.69 7.32 3.31
CA PHE A 385 24.83 6.79 4.06
C PHE A 385 26.14 7.50 3.64
N PRO A 386 27.09 7.68 4.56
CA PRO A 386 28.43 8.14 4.20
C PRO A 386 29.05 7.25 3.11
N GLY A 387 29.39 7.84 1.96
CA GLY A 387 29.97 7.14 0.81
C GLY A 387 28.96 6.45 -0.13
N ALA A 388 27.65 6.54 0.14
CA ALA A 388 26.63 6.11 -0.81
C ALA A 388 26.51 7.06 -2.01
N PRO A 389 26.00 6.57 -3.15
CA PRO A 389 25.63 7.43 -4.28
C PRO A 389 24.72 8.60 -3.89
N GLU A 390 24.89 9.75 -4.52
CA GLU A 390 24.13 10.97 -4.22
C GLU A 390 22.80 11.05 -4.96
N SER A 391 22.65 10.32 -6.06
CA SER A 391 21.46 10.31 -6.89
C SER A 391 21.19 8.90 -7.43
N ALA A 392 20.17 8.74 -8.27
CA ALA A 392 19.93 7.53 -9.05
C ALA A 392 20.77 7.49 -10.34
N GLU A 393 21.60 8.51 -10.60
CA GLU A 393 22.51 8.50 -11.73
C GLU A 393 23.48 7.32 -11.61
N GLU A 394 23.75 6.66 -12.73
CA GLU A 394 24.55 5.43 -12.79
C GLU A 394 23.94 4.19 -12.11
N ALA A 395 22.68 4.20 -11.69
CA ALA A 395 22.01 3.02 -11.10
C ALA A 395 21.91 1.80 -12.05
N GLY A 396 22.27 1.96 -13.33
CA GLY A 396 22.48 0.86 -14.27
C GLY A 396 23.86 0.19 -14.18
N THR A 397 24.77 0.66 -13.32
CA THR A 397 26.15 0.16 -13.23
C THR A 397 26.38 -0.70 -11.99
N THR A 398 27.28 -1.67 -12.10
CA THR A 398 27.69 -2.53 -10.97
C THR A 398 28.31 -1.72 -9.83
N ASP A 399 29.16 -0.74 -10.16
CA ASP A 399 29.87 0.07 -9.17
C ASP A 399 28.93 0.95 -8.34
N TYR A 400 27.82 1.44 -8.92
CA TYR A 400 26.78 2.13 -8.17
C TYR A 400 26.26 1.26 -7.02
N TRP A 401 25.86 0.03 -7.33
CA TRP A 401 25.28 -0.88 -6.34
C TRP A 401 26.32 -1.38 -5.35
N LEU A 402 27.58 -1.55 -5.76
CA LEU A 402 28.68 -1.85 -4.84
C LEU A 402 28.93 -0.71 -3.85
N ARG A 403 28.99 0.55 -4.31
CA ARG A 403 29.13 1.72 -3.43
C ARG A 403 27.97 1.79 -2.44
N TYR A 404 26.74 1.59 -2.92
CA TYR A 404 25.56 1.62 -2.07
C TYR A 404 25.54 0.47 -1.05
N TRP A 405 25.88 -0.75 -1.48
CA TRP A 405 25.99 -1.93 -0.62
C TRP A 405 27.04 -1.70 0.47
N ASN A 406 28.25 -1.28 0.10
CA ASN A 406 29.33 -1.00 1.03
C ASN A 406 28.95 0.07 2.06
N ALA A 407 28.34 1.17 1.63
CA ALA A 407 27.93 2.25 2.51
C ALA A 407 26.82 1.82 3.48
N ALA A 408 25.80 1.12 2.98
CA ALA A 408 24.69 0.63 3.80
C ALA A 408 25.15 -0.36 4.86
N TYR A 409 25.97 -1.34 4.48
CA TYR A 409 26.39 -2.39 5.40
C TYR A 409 27.53 -1.96 6.32
N ALA A 410 28.33 -0.96 5.95
CA ALA A 410 29.20 -0.26 6.91
C ALA A 410 28.37 0.44 7.98
N HIS A 411 27.31 1.17 7.59
CA HIS A 411 26.40 1.81 8.53
C HIS A 411 25.70 0.80 9.45
N VAL A 412 25.20 -0.32 8.90
CA VAL A 412 24.60 -1.42 9.68
C VAL A 412 25.60 -1.98 10.69
N LEU A 413 26.83 -2.27 10.27
CA LEU A 413 27.84 -2.85 11.17
C LEU A 413 28.17 -1.92 12.34
N GLU A 414 28.23 -0.62 12.08
CA GLU A 414 28.53 0.43 13.06
C GLU A 414 27.36 0.69 14.04
N HIS A 415 26.12 0.73 13.54
CA HIS A 415 24.97 1.25 14.31
C HIS A 415 23.98 0.18 14.77
N ALA A 416 23.99 -1.03 14.20
CA ALA A 416 23.08 -2.08 14.63
C ALA A 416 23.35 -2.47 16.10
N PRO A 417 22.31 -2.50 16.96
CA PRO A 417 22.47 -2.79 18.37
C PRO A 417 23.04 -4.20 18.61
N ALA A 418 23.63 -4.40 19.78
CA ALA A 418 24.34 -5.64 20.11
C ALA A 418 23.41 -6.87 20.11
N ASP A 419 22.12 -6.67 20.40
CA ASP A 419 21.06 -7.68 20.41
C ASP A 419 20.31 -7.79 19.07
N ALA A 420 20.75 -7.10 18.02
CA ALA A 420 20.25 -7.34 16.66
C ALA A 420 20.60 -8.76 16.19
N VAL A 421 19.63 -9.44 15.60
CA VAL A 421 19.76 -10.81 15.11
C VAL A 421 20.18 -10.77 13.64
N PHE A 422 21.45 -11.04 13.39
CA PHE A 422 21.97 -11.19 12.03
C PHE A 422 21.70 -12.60 11.52
N VAL A 423 21.19 -12.70 10.30
CA VAL A 423 20.83 -13.99 9.67
C VAL A 423 21.64 -14.16 8.40
N ASP A 424 22.53 -15.15 8.38
CA ASP A 424 23.20 -15.56 7.15
C ASP A 424 22.16 -16.20 6.21
N HIS A 425 21.86 -15.51 5.13
CA HIS A 425 20.91 -15.98 4.12
C HIS A 425 21.35 -17.31 3.50
N ALA A 426 22.65 -17.50 3.24
CA ALA A 426 23.16 -18.71 2.63
C ALA A 426 23.10 -19.90 3.59
N ALA A 427 23.49 -19.70 4.85
CA ALA A 427 23.38 -20.73 5.88
C ALA A 427 21.91 -21.13 6.13
N LEU A 428 21.02 -20.14 6.29
CA LEU A 428 19.58 -20.39 6.47
C LEU A 428 18.98 -21.14 5.28
N SER A 429 19.39 -20.77 4.07
CA SER A 429 18.88 -21.39 2.84
C SER A 429 19.37 -22.82 2.63
N SER A 430 20.59 -23.13 3.09
CA SER A 430 21.23 -24.43 2.89
C SER A 430 20.91 -25.41 4.01
N ASN A 431 20.82 -24.92 5.25
CA ASN A 431 20.60 -25.71 6.46
C ASN A 431 19.42 -25.16 7.30
N PRO A 432 18.20 -25.03 6.72
CA PRO A 432 17.07 -24.44 7.44
C PRO A 432 16.69 -25.22 8.71
N GLN A 433 16.92 -26.54 8.77
CA GLN A 433 16.61 -27.35 9.95
C GLN A 433 17.48 -26.98 11.16
N GLU A 434 18.70 -26.49 10.93
CA GLU A 434 19.62 -26.05 11.99
C GLU A 434 19.41 -24.57 12.32
N GLN A 435 19.22 -23.73 11.30
CA GLN A 435 19.19 -22.28 11.45
C GLN A 435 17.85 -21.75 11.97
N LEU A 436 16.72 -22.39 11.61
CA LEU A 436 15.39 -21.93 12.03
C LEU A 436 15.16 -22.05 13.55
N PRO A 437 15.59 -23.12 14.25
CA PRO A 437 15.52 -23.16 15.71
C PRO A 437 16.35 -22.06 16.39
N ARG A 438 17.54 -21.76 15.86
CA ARG A 438 18.42 -20.70 16.41
C ARG A 438 17.78 -19.32 16.24
N LEU A 439 17.15 -19.08 15.09
CA LEU A 439 16.38 -17.86 14.86
C LEU A 439 15.17 -17.78 15.80
N ALA A 440 14.44 -18.87 16.02
CA ALA A 440 13.31 -18.92 16.93
C ALA A 440 13.72 -18.63 18.39
N GLU A 441 14.85 -19.18 18.83
CA GLU A 441 15.44 -18.93 20.14
C GLU A 441 15.90 -17.47 20.30
N ALA A 442 16.63 -16.94 19.32
CA ALA A 442 17.10 -15.55 19.33
C ALA A 442 15.95 -14.53 19.34
N LEU A 443 14.81 -14.89 18.75
CA LEU A 443 13.58 -14.09 18.75
C LEU A 443 12.62 -14.41 19.91
N GLU A 444 13.01 -15.31 20.80
CA GLU A 444 12.25 -15.71 21.99
C GLU A 444 10.81 -16.15 21.65
N LEU A 445 10.65 -16.96 20.59
CA LEU A 445 9.35 -17.55 20.22
C LEU A 445 8.86 -18.51 21.32
N GLN A 446 7.55 -18.67 21.43
CA GLN A 446 6.96 -19.57 22.45
C GLN A 446 7.36 -21.04 22.24
N ASP A 447 7.50 -21.45 20.98
CA ASP A 447 8.01 -22.76 20.60
C ASP A 447 9.28 -22.59 19.75
N PRO A 448 10.47 -22.97 20.26
CA PRO A 448 11.74 -22.91 19.53
C PRO A 448 11.74 -23.75 18.23
N LYS A 449 10.79 -24.67 18.05
CA LYS A 449 10.66 -25.49 16.84
C LYS A 449 9.59 -24.97 15.87
N ALA A 450 8.86 -23.90 16.21
CA ALA A 450 7.72 -23.40 15.44
C ALA A 450 8.06 -23.11 13.97
N LEU A 451 9.27 -22.60 13.74
CA LEU A 451 9.75 -22.22 12.41
C LEU A 451 10.12 -23.44 11.53
N LEU A 452 10.40 -24.62 12.09
CA LEU A 452 10.79 -25.82 11.33
C LEU A 452 9.71 -26.29 10.34
N SER A 453 8.44 -26.04 10.66
CA SER A 453 7.32 -26.35 9.76
C SER A 453 7.45 -25.67 8.38
N ALA A 454 8.23 -24.58 8.31
CA ALA A 454 8.46 -23.78 7.12
C ALA A 454 9.83 -24.05 6.44
N SER A 455 10.60 -25.07 6.85
CA SER A 455 11.90 -25.38 6.22
C SER A 455 11.82 -25.55 4.71
N GLY A 456 10.69 -26.05 4.17
CA GLY A 456 10.47 -26.22 2.74
C GLY A 456 10.36 -24.92 1.93
N MET A 457 10.29 -23.75 2.57
CA MET A 457 10.34 -22.45 1.89
C MET A 457 11.74 -22.13 1.35
N PHE A 458 12.77 -22.74 1.93
CA PHE A 458 14.16 -22.43 1.64
C PHE A 458 14.73 -23.38 0.59
N ARG A 459 15.57 -22.83 -0.29
CA ARG A 459 16.29 -23.58 -1.31
C ARG A 459 17.75 -23.17 -1.28
N ALA A 460 18.64 -24.14 -1.45
CA ALA A 460 20.07 -23.88 -1.51
C ALA A 460 20.37 -22.74 -2.50
N PRO A 461 21.20 -21.76 -2.10
CA PRO A 461 21.55 -20.66 -2.97
C PRO A 461 22.37 -21.18 -4.16
N LYS A 462 22.23 -20.52 -5.31
CA LYS A 462 23.16 -20.73 -6.43
C LYS A 462 24.53 -20.17 -6.07
N SER A 463 25.58 -20.64 -6.75
CA SER A 463 26.91 -20.06 -6.63
C SER A 463 26.86 -18.55 -6.89
N PRO A 464 27.63 -17.74 -6.13
CA PRO A 464 27.76 -16.31 -6.38
C PRO A 464 28.14 -16.05 -7.84
N PRO A 465 27.43 -15.14 -8.54
CA PRO A 465 27.78 -14.76 -9.91
C PRO A 465 29.04 -13.89 -9.92
N GLU A 466 29.76 -13.89 -11.03
CA GLU A 466 30.80 -12.88 -11.27
C GLU A 466 30.15 -11.52 -11.56
N LEU A 467 30.70 -10.46 -10.96
CA LEU A 467 30.25 -9.10 -11.18
C LEU A 467 31.05 -8.45 -12.32
N SER A 468 30.53 -8.56 -13.54
CA SER A 468 31.12 -7.89 -14.70
C SER A 468 31.23 -6.38 -14.50
N GLY A 469 32.41 -5.82 -14.77
CA GLY A 469 32.67 -4.38 -14.67
C GLY A 469 32.77 -3.84 -13.23
N ALA A 470 32.85 -4.70 -12.22
CA ALA A 470 33.08 -4.28 -10.84
C ALA A 470 34.52 -3.78 -10.63
N SER A 471 34.65 -2.66 -9.94
CA SER A 471 35.92 -2.24 -9.35
C SER A 471 36.41 -3.26 -8.32
N ALA A 472 37.64 -3.75 -8.49
CA ALA A 472 38.25 -4.73 -7.60
C ALA A 472 38.31 -4.25 -6.14
N GLU A 473 38.53 -2.95 -5.93
CA GLU A 473 38.57 -2.36 -4.59
C GLU A 473 37.19 -2.35 -3.92
N LEU A 474 36.14 -2.01 -4.67
CA LEU A 474 34.78 -2.02 -4.16
C LEU A 474 34.32 -3.45 -3.82
N LEU A 475 34.70 -4.43 -4.66
CA LEU A 475 34.39 -5.84 -4.42
C LEU A 475 35.11 -6.37 -3.18
N ARG A 476 36.43 -6.12 -3.06
CA ARG A 476 37.21 -6.50 -1.87
C ARG A 476 36.60 -5.91 -0.60
N ARG A 477 36.20 -4.64 -0.64
CA ARG A 477 35.52 -3.99 0.49
C ARG A 477 34.20 -4.67 0.83
N ALA A 478 33.42 -5.08 -0.17
CA ALA A 478 32.15 -5.78 0.03
C ALA A 478 32.37 -7.16 0.67
N GLU A 479 33.39 -7.90 0.24
CA GLU A 479 33.76 -9.20 0.81
C GLU A 479 34.21 -9.08 2.28
N GLU A 480 35.01 -8.07 2.61
CA GLU A 480 35.44 -7.79 3.99
C GLU A 480 34.28 -7.44 4.92
N LEU A 481 33.40 -6.55 4.46
CA LEU A 481 32.20 -6.17 5.21
C LEU A 481 31.25 -7.37 5.37
N HIS A 482 31.08 -8.17 4.32
CA HIS A 482 30.28 -9.39 4.37
C HIS A 482 30.82 -10.36 5.42
N ALA A 483 32.13 -10.62 5.44
CA ALA A 483 32.75 -11.47 6.45
C ALA A 483 32.55 -10.93 7.88
N ALA A 484 32.69 -9.61 8.08
CA ALA A 484 32.47 -8.97 9.38
C ALA A 484 31.00 -9.08 9.85
N LEU A 485 30.04 -8.98 8.92
CA LEU A 485 28.62 -9.18 9.22
C LEU A 485 28.31 -10.65 9.55
N LEU A 486 28.88 -11.59 8.81
CA LEU A 486 28.72 -13.03 9.07
C LEU A 486 29.31 -13.43 10.43
N ALA A 487 30.36 -12.76 10.90
CA ALA A 487 30.88 -12.97 12.24
C ALA A 487 29.90 -12.56 13.37
N ARG A 488 28.86 -11.75 13.05
CA ARG A 488 27.75 -11.41 13.96
C ARG A 488 26.51 -12.30 13.75
N ALA A 489 26.46 -13.07 12.67
CA ALA A 489 25.30 -13.89 12.33
C ALA A 489 25.15 -15.07 13.29
N LEU A 490 23.90 -15.54 13.44
CA LEU A 490 23.57 -16.70 14.28
C LEU A 490 24.44 -17.90 13.96
#